data_AF-A0A6V7JJS3-F1
#
_entry.id   AF-A0A6V7JJS3-F1
#
_cell.length_a   1.000
_cell.length_b   1.000
_cell.length_c   1.000
_cell.angle_alpha   90.00
_cell.angle_beta   90.00
_cell.angle_gamma   90.00
#
_symmetry.space_group_name_H-M   'P 1'
#
loop_
_entity.id
_entity.type
_entity.pdbx_description
1 polymer ?
#
loop_
_entity_poly.entity_id
_entity_poly.type
_entity_poly.pdbx_seq_one_letter_code
_entity_poly.pdbx_strand_id
1 'polypeptide(L)'
;AEVIAISTDSQYTHLAWTTTPRKQGGLGSMNIPIVSDKSLRISTRYGVLDEDLGVSFKAVFIIDKHQTIRHMSISDMAIPRSVDEALRVIQACQFVDKYGTICPMRSKNFEAGELDPEFDGSKVE
;
A
#
# COMPACT_ATOMS: atom_id res chain seq x y z
N ALA A 1 3.27 -9.21 -7.43
CA ALA A 1 3.13 -8.40 -6.21
C ALA A 1 1.95 -8.97 -5.44
N GLU A 2 2.08 -9.10 -4.13
CA GLU A 2 1.01 -9.58 -3.26
C GLU A 2 0.42 -8.40 -2.48
N VAL A 3 -0.86 -8.48 -2.17
CA VAL A 3 -1.57 -7.47 -1.39
C VAL A 3 -2.01 -8.13 -0.10
N ILE A 4 -1.77 -7.47 1.02
CA ILE A 4 -2.18 -7.94 2.35
C ILE A 4 -2.96 -6.81 3.01
N ALA A 5 -4.17 -7.12 3.48
CA ALA A 5 -4.94 -6.21 4.30
C ALA A 5 -4.69 -6.56 5.78
N ILE A 6 -4.64 -5.55 6.64
CA ILE A 6 -4.44 -5.73 8.08
C ILE A 6 -5.42 -4.82 8.82
N SER A 7 -5.97 -5.30 9.93
CA SER A 7 -6.73 -4.46 10.85
C SER A 7 -6.65 -5.00 12.28
N THR A 8 -7.14 -4.24 13.26
CA THR A 8 -7.15 -4.62 14.68
C THR A 8 -8.31 -5.55 15.07
N ASP A 9 -9.17 -5.91 14.11
CA ASP A 9 -10.26 -6.87 14.28
C ASP A 9 -9.76 -8.31 14.40
N SER A 10 -10.65 -9.20 14.85
CA SER A 10 -10.37 -10.64 14.94
C SER A 10 -10.55 -11.35 13.60
N GLN A 11 -9.91 -12.51 13.44
CA GLN A 11 -10.11 -13.39 12.29
C GLN A 11 -11.58 -13.81 12.11
N TYR A 12 -12.36 -13.90 13.20
CA TYR A 12 -13.78 -14.23 13.14
C TYR A 12 -14.59 -13.09 12.51
N THR A 13 -14.26 -11.85 12.87
CA THR A 13 -14.85 -10.65 12.26
C THR A 13 -14.55 -10.62 10.76
N HIS A 14 -13.32 -10.93 10.36
CA HIS A 14 -12.92 -10.99 8.95
C HIS A 14 -13.67 -12.07 8.18
N LEU A 15 -13.84 -13.26 8.77
CA LEU A 15 -14.62 -14.32 8.15
C LEU A 15 -16.09 -13.93 7.99
N ALA A 16 -16.71 -13.34 9.02
CA ALA A 16 -18.09 -12.86 8.94
C ALA A 16 -18.26 -11.78 7.86
N TRP A 17 -17.27 -10.88 7.73
CA TRP A 17 -17.35 -9.78 6.78
C TRP A 17 -17.13 -10.22 5.32
N THR A 18 -16.25 -11.20 5.10
CA THR A 18 -16.00 -11.80 3.77
C THR A 18 -17.14 -12.72 3.32
N THR A 19 -17.85 -13.36 4.24
CA THR A 19 -19.03 -14.18 3.93
C THR A 19 -20.30 -13.36 3.70
N THR A 20 -20.36 -12.14 4.23
CA THR A 20 -21.49 -11.23 4.01
C THR A 20 -21.49 -10.66 2.57
N PRO A 21 -22.62 -10.68 1.84
CA PRO A 21 -22.70 -10.10 0.49
C PRO A 21 -22.46 -8.59 0.46
N ARG A 22 -21.84 -8.10 -0.63
CA ARG A 22 -21.59 -6.65 -0.84
C ARG A 22 -22.83 -5.77 -0.80
N LYS A 23 -23.98 -6.29 -1.26
CA LYS A 23 -25.26 -5.57 -1.20
C LYS A 23 -25.72 -5.27 0.24
N GLN A 24 -25.20 -5.99 1.23
CA GLN A 24 -25.48 -5.82 2.65
C GLN A 24 -24.31 -5.15 3.40
N GLY A 25 -23.33 -4.57 2.68
CA GLY A 25 -22.17 -3.93 3.28
C GLY A 25 -21.02 -4.89 3.65
N GLY A 26 -21.09 -6.16 3.21
CA GLY A 26 -19.99 -7.10 3.34
C GLY A 26 -18.91 -6.93 2.26
N LEU A 27 -17.81 -7.68 2.39
CA LEU A 27 -16.74 -7.70 1.38
C LEU A 27 -17.02 -8.71 0.25
N GLY A 28 -17.77 -9.78 0.55
CA GLY A 28 -17.93 -10.93 -0.33
C GLY A 28 -16.62 -11.71 -0.53
N SER A 29 -16.61 -12.58 -1.55
CA SER A 29 -15.42 -13.36 -1.91
C SER A 29 -14.26 -12.42 -2.28
N MET A 30 -13.12 -12.62 -1.62
CA MET A 30 -11.92 -11.80 -1.74
C MET A 30 -10.69 -12.67 -1.91
N ASN A 31 -9.81 -12.30 -2.83
CA ASN A 31 -8.52 -12.96 -3.06
C ASN A 31 -7.36 -12.34 -2.26
N ILE A 32 -7.68 -11.37 -1.39
CA ILE A 32 -6.70 -10.64 -0.58
C ILE A 32 -6.72 -11.24 0.82
N PRO A 33 -5.61 -11.76 1.34
CA PRO A 33 -5.52 -12.19 2.73
C PRO A 33 -5.70 -10.99 3.66
N ILE A 34 -6.57 -11.16 4.67
CA ILE A 34 -6.83 -10.16 5.72
C ILE A 34 -6.26 -10.69 7.03
N VAL A 35 -5.23 -10.02 7.54
CA VAL A 35 -4.52 -10.36 8.77
C VAL A 35 -5.17 -9.65 9.96
N SER A 36 -5.45 -10.42 11.01
CA SER A 36 -5.95 -9.91 12.28
C SER A 36 -4.79 -9.51 13.19
N ASP A 37 -4.65 -8.22 13.47
CA ASP A 37 -3.74 -7.66 14.47
C ASP A 37 -4.47 -7.38 15.79
N LYS A 38 -5.11 -8.40 16.35
CA LYS A 38 -5.85 -8.25 17.61
C LYS A 38 -4.95 -7.88 18.79
N SER A 39 -3.65 -8.17 18.69
CA SER A 39 -2.63 -7.80 19.67
C SER A 39 -2.18 -6.34 19.59
N LEU A 40 -2.60 -5.61 18.54
CA LEU A 40 -2.17 -4.24 18.20
C LEU A 40 -0.67 -4.08 17.93
N ARG A 41 0.10 -5.18 17.94
CA ARG A 41 1.57 -5.15 17.83
C ARG A 41 2.02 -4.72 16.45
N ILE A 42 1.30 -5.12 15.39
CA ILE A 42 1.69 -4.74 14.03
C ILE A 42 1.43 -3.24 13.85
N SER A 43 0.23 -2.79 14.19
CA SER A 43 -0.19 -1.39 14.08
C SER A 43 0.71 -0.46 14.89
N THR A 44 1.10 -0.87 16.10
CA THR A 44 2.06 -0.13 16.95
C THR A 44 3.45 -0.07 16.30
N ARG A 45 3.97 -1.20 15.81
CA ARG A 45 5.32 -1.26 15.21
C ARG A 45 5.44 -0.48 13.91
N TYR A 46 4.35 -0.37 13.15
CA TYR A 46 4.28 0.45 11.94
C TYR A 46 3.95 1.91 12.23
N GLY A 47 3.70 2.28 13.50
CA GLY A 47 3.43 3.66 13.90
C GLY A 47 2.09 4.20 13.40
N VAL A 48 1.11 3.32 13.21
CA VAL A 48 -0.21 3.66 12.63
C VAL A 48 -1.36 3.37 13.58
N LEU A 49 -1.09 2.97 14.82
CA LEU A 49 -2.12 2.75 15.82
C LEU A 49 -2.59 4.10 16.40
N ASP A 50 -3.90 4.30 16.41
CA ASP A 50 -4.58 5.23 17.29
C ASP A 50 -4.74 4.55 18.66
N GLU A 51 -3.98 5.01 19.65
CA GLU A 51 -3.96 4.40 20.99
C GLU A 51 -5.25 4.65 21.77
N ASP A 52 -5.95 5.76 21.51
CA ASP A 52 -7.18 6.13 22.20
C ASP A 52 -8.35 5.28 21.72
N LEU A 53 -8.42 5.03 20.40
CA LEU A 53 -9.51 4.28 19.78
C LEU A 53 -9.20 2.78 19.58
N GLY A 54 -7.93 2.37 19.69
CA GLY A 54 -7.51 0.98 19.44
C GLY A 54 -7.67 0.54 17.98
N VAL A 55 -7.66 1.50 17.05
CA VAL A 55 -7.82 1.27 15.60
C VAL A 55 -6.59 1.79 14.85
N SER A 56 -6.32 1.25 13.66
CA SER A 56 -5.22 1.74 12.83
C SER A 56 -5.66 2.89 11.93
N PHE A 57 -4.82 3.91 11.76
CA PHE A 57 -4.89 4.89 10.67
C PHE A 57 -4.90 4.19 9.30
N LYS A 58 -5.43 4.89 8.27
CA LYS A 58 -5.46 4.36 6.91
C LYS A 58 -4.06 4.46 6.29
N ALA A 59 -3.24 3.46 6.56
CA ALA A 59 -1.90 3.38 6.03
C ALA A 59 -1.78 2.41 4.84
N VAL A 60 -0.84 2.69 3.95
CA VAL A 60 -0.40 1.82 2.86
C VAL A 60 1.12 1.81 2.86
N PHE A 61 1.70 0.61 2.93
CA PHE A 61 3.14 0.38 2.87
C PHE A 61 3.47 -0.43 1.62
N ILE A 62 4.44 0.05 0.85
CA ILE A 62 4.99 -0.69 -0.29
C ILE A 62 6.35 -1.23 0.13
N ILE A 63 6.45 -2.55 0.17
CA ILE A 63 7.63 -3.28 0.64
C ILE A 63 8.25 -4.00 -0.56
N ASP A 64 9.57 -3.86 -0.72
CA ASP A 64 10.31 -4.54 -1.79
C ASP A 64 10.69 -5.99 -1.44
N LYS A 65 11.37 -6.66 -2.37
CA LYS A 65 11.84 -8.05 -2.19
C LYS A 65 12.94 -8.17 -1.13
N HIS A 66 13.59 -7.07 -0.77
CA HIS A 66 14.62 -6.99 0.26
C HIS A 66 14.03 -6.64 1.64
N GLN A 67 12.69 -6.68 1.78
CA GLN A 67 11.96 -6.32 3.00
C GLN A 67 12.19 -4.87 3.45
N THR A 68 12.53 -3.99 2.52
CA THR A 68 12.68 -2.56 2.77
C THR A 68 11.39 -1.84 2.40
N ILE A 69 10.95 -0.94 3.27
CA ILE A 69 9.80 -0.06 2.98
C ILE A 69 10.26 1.00 1.98
N ARG A 70 9.71 0.97 0.77
CA ARG A 70 10.03 1.92 -0.32
C ARG A 70 9.16 3.15 -0.28
N HIS A 71 7.93 2.99 0.19
CA HIS A 71 6.95 4.07 0.27
C HIS A 71 5.95 3.78 1.37
N MET A 72 5.55 4.84 2.08
CA MET A 72 4.47 4.82 3.05
C MET A 72 3.54 6.01 2.78
N SER A 73 2.24 5.76 2.84
CA SER A 73 1.22 6.80 2.85
C SER A 73 0.31 6.55 4.02
N ILE A 74 0.12 7.57 4.86
CA ILE A 74 -0.76 7.54 6.02
C ILE A 74 -1.80 8.63 5.81
N SER A 75 -3.06 8.25 5.97
CA SER A 75 -4.19 9.16 5.86
C SER A 75 -5.10 9.02 7.08
N ASP A 76 -5.72 10.13 7.44
CA ASP A 76 -6.74 10.16 8.48
C ASP A 76 -7.97 9.32 8.09
N MET A 77 -8.79 8.94 9.07
CA MET A 77 -10.00 8.14 8.89
C MET A 77 -11.01 8.77 7.92
N ALA A 78 -11.08 10.09 7.82
CA ALA A 78 -11.98 10.77 6.90
C ALA A 78 -11.48 10.75 5.45
N ILE A 79 -10.17 10.61 5.23
CA ILE A 79 -9.54 10.76 3.92
C ILE A 79 -9.53 9.40 3.20
N PRO A 80 -9.97 9.31 1.93
CA PRO A 80 -9.90 8.09 1.15
C PRO A 80 -8.49 7.82 0.65
N ARG A 81 -8.19 6.54 0.41
CA ARG A 81 -6.95 6.11 -0.25
C ARG A 81 -7.17 5.99 -1.76
N SER A 82 -6.13 6.28 -2.54
CA SER A 82 -6.14 6.08 -3.99
C SER A 82 -5.41 4.78 -4.37
N VAL A 83 -6.11 3.89 -5.09
CA VAL A 83 -5.52 2.65 -5.63
C VAL A 83 -4.59 2.97 -6.79
N ASP A 84 -4.96 3.94 -7.63
CA ASP A 84 -4.16 4.35 -8.79
C ASP A 84 -2.79 4.88 -8.37
N GLU A 85 -2.73 5.61 -7.26
CA GLU A 85 -1.47 6.12 -6.73
C GLU A 85 -0.59 5.00 -6.19
N ALA A 86 -1.17 4.03 -5.46
CA ALA A 86 -0.43 2.86 -5.01
C ALA A 86 0.16 2.08 -6.19
N LEU A 87 -0.62 1.88 -7.27
CA LEU A 87 -0.16 1.22 -8.48
C LEU A 87 0.97 2.01 -9.17
N ARG A 88 0.83 3.34 -9.29
CA ARG A 88 1.86 4.21 -9.88
C ARG A 88 3.19 4.10 -9.13
N VAL A 89 3.14 4.13 -7.80
CA VAL A 89 4.35 4.01 -6.97
C VAL A 89 4.98 2.62 -7.09
N ILE A 90 4.17 1.54 -7.15
CA ILE A 90 4.67 0.18 -7.37
C ILE A 90 5.41 0.09 -8.71
N GLN A 91 4.83 0.63 -9.78
CA GLN A 91 5.45 0.63 -11.10
C GLN A 91 6.75 1.46 -11.12
N ALA A 92 6.75 2.62 -10.46
CA ALA A 92 7.96 3.43 -10.31
C ALA A 92 9.07 2.68 -9.56
N CYS A 93 8.74 1.94 -8.49
CA CYS A 93 9.71 1.11 -7.78
C CYS A 93 10.28 0.02 -8.69
N GLN A 94 9.42 -0.71 -9.41
CA GLN A 94 9.84 -1.77 -10.34
C GLN A 94 10.72 -1.24 -11.48
N PHE A 95 10.46 -0.02 -11.94
CA PHE A 95 11.25 0.64 -12.96
C PHE A 95 12.66 0.97 -12.44
N VAL A 96 12.76 1.58 -11.26
CA VAL A 96 14.05 1.91 -10.63
C VAL A 96 14.85 0.64 -10.36
N ASP A 97 14.22 -0.44 -9.92
CA ASP A 97 14.88 -1.73 -9.70
C ASP A 97 15.48 -2.32 -10.98
N LYS A 98 14.90 -2.02 -12.15
CA LYS A 98 15.35 -2.55 -13.45
C LYS A 98 16.37 -1.66 -14.16
N TYR A 99 16.24 -0.34 -14.06
CA TYR A 99 17.01 0.62 -14.87
C TYR A 99 17.96 1.52 -14.06
N GLY A 100 17.81 1.60 -12.73
CA GLY A 100 18.83 2.13 -11.82
C GLY A 100 19.04 3.64 -11.76
N THR A 101 18.21 4.47 -12.42
CA THR A 101 18.59 5.87 -12.71
C THR A 101 17.69 6.99 -12.19
N ILE A 102 16.63 6.70 -11.42
CA ILE A 102 15.55 7.63 -10.97
C ILE A 102 14.32 7.55 -11.89
N CYS A 103 13.13 7.57 -11.27
CA CYS A 103 11.86 7.56 -11.96
C CYS A 103 11.41 8.99 -12.30
N PRO A 104 11.17 9.35 -13.58
CA PRO A 104 10.64 10.67 -13.92
C PRO A 104 9.23 10.88 -13.35
N MET A 105 9.00 12.07 -12.79
CA MET A 105 7.88 12.41 -11.91
C MET A 105 6.47 12.33 -12.56
N ARG A 106 6.37 12.12 -13.88
CA ARG A 106 5.13 12.30 -14.66
C ARG A 106 4.79 11.19 -15.65
N SER A 107 5.37 10.00 -15.55
CA SER A 107 4.94 8.91 -16.43
C SER A 107 3.67 8.25 -15.88
N LYS A 108 2.58 8.32 -16.67
CA LYS A 108 1.38 7.50 -16.46
C LYS A 108 1.51 6.11 -17.09
N ASN A 109 2.49 5.94 -17.98
CA ASN A 109 2.72 4.74 -18.77
C ASN A 109 4.20 4.36 -18.68
N PHE A 110 4.53 3.44 -17.77
CA PHE A 110 5.87 2.87 -17.69
C PHE A 110 6.10 1.84 -18.79
N GLU A 111 5.92 2.23 -20.05
CA GLU A 111 6.43 1.46 -21.19
C GLU A 111 7.89 1.82 -21.42
N ALA A 112 8.69 0.84 -21.82
CA ALA A 112 10.14 0.88 -21.89
C ALA A 112 10.74 1.88 -22.91
N GLY A 113 9.94 2.81 -23.44
CA GLY A 113 10.30 3.71 -24.55
C GLY A 113 10.33 5.21 -24.22
N GLU A 114 9.86 5.67 -23.06
CA GLU A 114 9.92 7.10 -22.65
C GLU A 114 11.03 7.35 -21.63
N LEU A 115 12.20 6.76 -21.88
CA LEU A 115 13.44 7.18 -21.24
C LEU A 115 14.09 8.20 -22.18
N ASP A 116 14.07 9.48 -21.82
CA ASP A 116 15.07 10.40 -22.37
C ASP A 116 16.44 9.88 -21.91
N PRO A 117 17.32 9.43 -22.83
CA PRO A 117 18.63 8.89 -22.49
C PRO A 117 19.59 9.94 -21.89
N GLU A 118 19.14 11.19 -21.75
CA GLU A 118 19.91 12.32 -21.20
C GLU A 118 19.42 12.81 -19.83
N PHE A 119 18.52 12.10 -19.14
CA PHE A 119 18.10 12.53 -17.80
C PHE A 119 19.22 12.30 -16.77
N ASP A 120 20.11 13.29 -16.68
CA ASP A 120 21.19 13.40 -15.72
C ASP A 120 20.63 13.82 -14.35
N GLY A 121 20.61 12.87 -13.41
CA GLY A 121 20.19 13.08 -12.03
C GLY A 121 21.05 14.08 -11.25
N SER A 122 22.17 14.58 -11.81
CA SER A 122 22.99 15.64 -11.22
C SER A 122 22.35 17.04 -11.31
N LYS A 123 21.26 17.22 -12.08
CA LYS A 123 20.59 18.52 -12.28
C LYS A 123 19.39 18.77 -11.37
N VAL A 124 19.17 17.92 -10.38
CA VAL A 124 18.08 18.06 -9.40
C VAL A 124 18.67 18.34 -8.02
N GLU A 125 19.30 19.51 -7.88
CA GLU A 125 19.51 20.20 -6.60
C GLU A 125 18.47 21.31 -6.42
#